data_AF-A0A7S2J1J1-F1
#
_entry.id   AF-A0A7S2J1J1-F1
#
_cell.length_a   1.000
_cell.length_b   1.000
_cell.length_c   1.000
_cell.angle_alpha   90.00
_cell.angle_beta   90.00
_cell.angle_gamma   90.00
#
_symmetry.space_group_name_H-M   'P 1'
#
loop_
_entity.id
_entity.type
_entity.pdbx_description
1 polymer ?
#
loop_
_entity_poly.entity_id
_entity_poly.type
_entity_poly.pdbx_seq_one_letter_code
_entity_poly.pdbx_strand_id
1 'polypeptide(L)'
;EIEGAIPRGLCGTIFRNGPGNFERGGKRFEHVLDGDGLLCRISVDGSTGKASFMSRFVRTPEFEAEREANAILHRNTFGTQPPGVLSNIGNLVLKNPANTNVQVWGGKTLALWEAALPCRLDPATLGYEGVEDFDGVCLAGGMTVTT
;
A
#
# COMPACT_ATOMS: atom_id res chain seq x y z
N GLU A 1 20.87 2.85 -11.52
CA GLU A 1 22.10 3.54 -11.95
C GLU A 1 22.31 4.74 -11.04
N ILE A 2 23.55 5.11 -10.74
CA ILE A 2 23.87 6.27 -9.90
C ILE A 2 24.67 7.24 -10.77
N GLU A 3 24.13 8.44 -10.96
CA GLU A 3 24.85 9.55 -11.57
C GLU A 3 25.39 10.46 -10.45
N GLY A 4 26.66 10.84 -10.52
CA GLY A 4 27.33 11.61 -9.48
C GLY A 4 27.82 10.77 -8.30
N ALA A 5 27.78 11.33 -7.08
CA ALA A 5 28.27 10.68 -5.88
C ALA A 5 27.29 10.82 -4.71
N ILE A 6 27.04 9.71 -4.01
CA ILE A 6 26.23 9.71 -2.79
C ILE A 6 27.02 10.40 -1.66
N PRO A 7 26.45 11.39 -0.96
CA PRO A 7 27.12 12.01 0.18
C PRO A 7 27.49 10.99 1.25
N ARG A 8 28.74 11.02 1.73
CA ARG A 8 29.24 10.03 2.72
C ARG A 8 28.41 9.95 4.00
N GLY A 9 27.78 11.05 4.39
CA GLY A 9 26.92 11.13 5.59
C GLY A 9 25.48 10.66 5.38
N LEU A 10 25.06 10.35 4.15
CA LEU A 10 23.69 9.92 3.86
C LEU A 10 23.59 8.40 3.99
N CYS A 11 23.13 7.93 5.15
CA CYS A 11 22.87 6.52 5.42
C CYS A 11 21.45 6.34 5.94
N GLY A 12 20.68 5.46 5.32
CA GLY A 12 19.32 5.19 5.77
C GLY A 12 18.43 4.61 4.68
N THR A 13 17.13 4.57 4.97
CA THR A 13 16.13 4.01 4.08
C THR A 13 14.97 4.97 3.91
N ILE A 14 14.59 5.21 2.65
CA ILE A 14 13.41 5.98 2.28
C ILE A 14 12.34 4.99 1.84
N PHE A 15 11.17 5.08 2.46
CA PHE A 15 9.97 4.37 2.04
C PHE A 15 9.02 5.34 1.34
N ARG A 16 8.42 4.90 0.25
CA ARG A 16 7.36 5.60 -0.48
C ARG A 16 6.24 4.63 -0.78
N ASN A 17 5.02 5.13 -0.76
CA ASN A 17 3.83 4.39 -1.16
C ASN A 17 3.05 5.19 -2.20
N GLY A 18 2.24 4.50 -2.97
CA GLY A 18 1.41 5.07 -4.02
C GLY A 18 0.61 3.99 -4.74
N PRO A 19 -0.41 4.36 -5.53
CA PRO A 19 -1.06 3.40 -6.42
C PRO A 19 -0.09 2.95 -7.51
N GLY A 20 0.05 1.63 -7.69
CA GLY A 20 0.95 1.02 -8.67
C GLY A 20 0.31 0.05 -9.64
N ASN A 21 -0.97 -0.28 -9.45
CA ASN A 21 -1.76 -1.05 -10.40
C ASN A 21 -3.05 -0.30 -10.74
N PHE A 22 -3.35 -0.11 -12.02
CA PHE A 22 -4.47 0.73 -12.48
C PHE A 22 -5.47 -0.03 -13.36
N GLU A 23 -5.29 -1.34 -13.48
CA GLU A 23 -6.18 -2.21 -14.23
C GLU A 23 -6.17 -3.63 -13.66
N ARG A 24 -7.21 -4.40 -13.96
CA ARG A 24 -7.29 -5.82 -13.61
C ARG A 24 -8.30 -6.54 -14.48
N GLY A 25 -7.98 -7.74 -14.95
CA GLY A 25 -8.90 -8.52 -15.79
C GLY A 25 -9.35 -7.79 -17.06
N GLY A 26 -8.46 -6.97 -17.65
CA GLY A 26 -8.78 -6.15 -18.83
C GLY A 26 -9.68 -4.94 -18.56
N LYS A 27 -9.95 -4.61 -17.29
CA LYS A 27 -10.71 -3.42 -16.88
C LYS A 27 -9.81 -2.41 -16.21
N ARG A 28 -9.82 -1.18 -16.72
CA ARG A 28 -9.15 -0.05 -16.10
C ARG A 28 -9.93 0.42 -14.88
N PHE A 29 -9.21 0.87 -13.85
CA PHE A 29 -9.83 1.52 -12.69
C PHE A 29 -10.33 2.92 -13.08
N GLU A 30 -11.45 3.33 -12.50
CA GLU A 30 -12.11 4.61 -12.79
C GLU A 30 -11.31 5.81 -12.27
N HIS A 31 -10.49 5.60 -11.23
CA HIS A 31 -9.66 6.64 -10.63
C HIS A 31 -8.30 6.12 -10.21
N VAL A 32 -7.27 6.97 -10.28
CA VAL A 32 -5.89 6.59 -9.92
C VAL A 32 -5.74 6.21 -8.45
N LEU A 33 -6.56 6.79 -7.56
CA LEU A 33 -6.54 6.51 -6.13
C LEU A 33 -7.18 5.15 -5.76
N ASP A 34 -7.87 4.50 -6.70
CA ASP A 34 -8.37 3.13 -6.49
C ASP A 34 -7.27 2.08 -6.74
N GLY A 35 -6.09 2.50 -7.22
CA GLY A 35 -4.99 1.60 -7.56
C GLY A 35 -4.37 0.90 -6.36
N ASP A 36 -3.93 -0.35 -6.54
CA ASP A 36 -3.31 -1.13 -5.47
C ASP A 36 -2.01 -0.49 -4.95
N GLY A 37 -1.78 -0.49 -3.64
CA GLY A 37 -0.59 0.09 -3.02
C GLY A 37 0.68 -0.61 -3.45
N LEU A 38 1.61 0.14 -4.03
CA LEU A 38 2.96 -0.28 -4.39
C LEU A 38 3.97 0.46 -3.52
N LEU A 39 4.58 -0.28 -2.61
CA LEU A 39 5.67 0.23 -1.79
C LEU A 39 6.97 0.24 -2.58
N CYS A 40 7.72 1.31 -2.38
CA CYS A 40 9.07 1.49 -2.86
C CYS A 40 10.00 1.72 -1.67
N ARG A 41 11.10 0.98 -1.62
CA ARG A 41 12.17 1.13 -0.64
C ARG A 41 13.47 1.48 -1.35
N ILE A 42 14.08 2.59 -0.93
CA ILE A 42 15.41 2.99 -1.36
C ILE A 42 16.31 2.96 -0.13
N SER A 43 17.26 2.03 -0.08
CA SER A 43 18.28 1.99 0.98
C SER A 43 19.58 2.55 0.46
N VAL A 44 20.15 3.51 1.19
CA VAL A 44 21.36 4.24 0.84
C VAL A 44 22.42 4.01 1.92
N ASP A 45 23.62 3.67 1.47
CA ASP A 45 24.83 3.61 2.30
C ASP A 45 25.88 4.52 1.67
N GLY A 46 25.91 5.78 2.13
CA GLY A 46 26.85 6.78 1.69
C GLY A 46 28.31 6.44 2.00
N SER A 47 28.57 5.60 3.00
CA SER A 47 29.95 5.19 3.34
C SER A 47 30.58 4.30 2.27
N THR A 48 29.76 3.47 1.61
CA THR A 48 30.17 2.63 0.48
C THR A 48 29.81 3.22 -0.88
N GLY A 49 29.07 4.33 -0.90
CA GLY A 49 28.55 4.96 -2.12
C GLY A 49 27.51 4.10 -2.84
N LYS A 50 26.83 3.19 -2.13
CA LYS A 50 25.88 2.24 -2.71
C LYS A 50 24.45 2.61 -2.37
N ALA A 51 23.54 2.28 -3.30
CA ALA A 51 22.11 2.33 -3.06
C ALA A 51 21.45 1.06 -3.61
N SER A 52 20.33 0.65 -3.00
CA SER A 52 19.50 -0.44 -3.47
C SER A 52 18.04 -0.02 -3.52
N PHE A 53 17.32 -0.55 -4.51
CA PHE A 53 15.91 -0.31 -4.71
C PHE A 53 15.14 -1.62 -4.66
N MET A 54 13.97 -1.60 -4.04
CA MET A 54 13.00 -2.68 -4.05
C MET A 54 11.61 -2.08 -4.15
N SER A 55 10.72 -2.73 -4.89
CA SER A 55 9.29 -2.44 -4.83
C SER A 55 8.47 -3.71 -4.63
N ARG A 56 7.33 -3.57 -3.97
CA ARG A 56 6.39 -4.67 -3.71
C ARG A 56 4.98 -4.13 -3.51
N PHE A 57 4.00 -4.81 -4.09
CA PHE A 57 2.60 -4.54 -3.79
C PHE A 57 2.29 -4.91 -2.33
N VAL A 58 1.46 -4.10 -1.67
CA VAL A 58 0.87 -4.45 -0.37
C VAL A 58 -0.16 -5.54 -0.63
N ARG A 59 0.21 -6.77 -0.28
CA ARG A 59 -0.61 -7.98 -0.53
C ARG A 59 -1.68 -8.17 0.52
N THR A 60 -2.63 -7.24 0.59
CA THR A 60 -3.83 -7.39 1.42
C THR A 60 -4.65 -8.61 0.98
N PRO A 61 -5.56 -9.13 1.83
CA PRO A 61 -6.45 -10.22 1.43
C PRO A 61 -7.26 -9.89 0.16
N GLU A 62 -7.75 -8.66 0.02
CA GLU A 62 -8.48 -8.20 -1.15
C GLU A 62 -7.59 -8.15 -2.40
N PHE A 63 -6.34 -7.69 -2.26
CA PHE A 63 -5.38 -7.71 -3.36
C PHE A 63 -5.12 -9.13 -3.87
N GLU A 64 -4.91 -10.08 -2.95
CA GLU A 64 -4.64 -11.47 -3.28
C GLU A 64 -5.86 -12.16 -3.92
N ALA A 65 -7.07 -11.94 -3.39
CA ALA A 65 -8.30 -12.45 -3.99
C ALA A 65 -8.51 -11.95 -5.42
N GLU A 66 -8.34 -10.64 -5.64
CA GLU A 66 -8.42 -10.05 -6.97
C GLU A 66 -7.28 -10.50 -7.90
N ARG A 67 -6.09 -10.81 -7.35
CA ARG A 67 -4.93 -11.31 -8.13
C ARG A 67 -5.19 -12.73 -8.61
N GLU A 68 -5.71 -13.57 -7.75
CA GLU A 68 -6.05 -14.96 -8.08
C GLU A 68 -7.18 -15.02 -9.11
N ALA A 69 -8.24 -14.24 -8.91
CA ALA A 69 -9.36 -14.20 -9.85
C ALA A 69 -9.07 -13.44 -11.16
N ASN A 70 -7.98 -12.65 -11.18
CA ASN A 70 -7.69 -11.66 -12.23
C ASN A 70 -8.93 -10.81 -12.59
N ALA A 71 -9.62 -10.30 -11.57
CA ALA A 71 -10.85 -9.51 -11.73
C ALA A 71 -11.00 -8.50 -10.59
N ILE A 72 -11.81 -7.46 -10.82
CA ILE A 72 -12.24 -6.53 -9.77
C ILE A 72 -13.37 -7.20 -8.99
N LEU A 73 -13.13 -7.51 -7.72
CA LEU A 73 -14.05 -8.23 -6.83
C LEU A 73 -14.64 -7.32 -5.75
N HIS A 74 -13.95 -6.23 -5.42
CA HIS A 74 -14.35 -5.31 -4.36
C HIS A 74 -14.69 -3.92 -4.89
N ARG A 75 -15.59 -3.22 -4.20
CA ARG A 75 -15.86 -1.80 -4.45
C ARG A 75 -14.70 -0.97 -3.93
N ASN A 76 -14.32 0.04 -4.70
CA ASN A 76 -13.35 1.04 -4.29
C ASN A 76 -14.03 2.39 -4.06
N THR A 77 -13.29 3.30 -3.44
CA THR A 77 -13.81 4.57 -2.92
C THR A 77 -14.14 5.57 -4.02
N PHE A 78 -13.37 5.58 -5.11
CA PHE A 78 -13.45 6.63 -6.14
C PHE A 78 -14.13 6.18 -7.44
N GLY A 79 -14.91 5.10 -7.38
CA GLY A 79 -15.85 4.73 -8.45
C GLY A 79 -15.58 3.37 -9.09
N THR A 80 -14.39 2.78 -8.91
CA THR A 80 -14.11 1.44 -9.44
C THR A 80 -14.95 0.38 -8.72
N GLN A 81 -15.76 -0.35 -9.47
CA GLN A 81 -16.68 -1.35 -8.94
C GLN A 81 -16.57 -2.70 -9.68
N PRO A 82 -16.91 -3.81 -9.00
CA PRO A 82 -17.11 -5.10 -9.66
C PRO A 82 -18.24 -5.01 -10.69
N PRO A 83 -18.24 -5.87 -11.73
CA PRO A 83 -19.35 -5.93 -12.68
C PRO A 83 -20.69 -6.26 -11.98
N GLY A 84 -21.78 -5.70 -12.51
CA GLY A 84 -23.14 -5.96 -12.05
C GLY A 84 -23.64 -4.87 -11.09
N VAL A 85 -24.47 -3.96 -11.59
CA VAL A 85 -25.04 -2.86 -10.79
C VAL A 85 -25.90 -3.41 -9.66
N LEU A 86 -26.76 -4.40 -9.95
CA LEU A 86 -27.65 -5.01 -8.95
C LEU A 86 -26.89 -5.72 -7.82
N SER A 87 -25.76 -6.38 -8.12
CA SER A 87 -24.93 -7.04 -7.10
C SER A 87 -24.17 -6.06 -6.21
N ASN A 88 -24.06 -4.79 -6.61
CA ASN A 88 -23.43 -3.75 -5.81
C ASN A 88 -24.43 -2.96 -4.95
N ILE A 89 -25.74 -3.11 -5.16
CA ILE A 89 -26.77 -2.42 -4.36
C ILE A 89 -26.68 -2.89 -2.91
N GLY A 90 -26.49 -1.94 -1.98
CA GLY A 90 -26.39 -2.22 -0.55
C GLY A 90 -25.04 -2.76 -0.08
N ASN A 91 -24.08 -3.01 -0.98
CA ASN A 91 -22.72 -3.39 -0.59
C ASN A 91 -21.94 -2.14 -0.12
N LEU A 92 -21.81 -1.94 1.18
CA LEU A 92 -21.10 -0.80 1.77
C LEU A 92 -19.62 -1.08 2.08
N VAL A 93 -19.14 -2.29 1.83
CA VAL A 93 -17.74 -2.68 2.11
C VAL A 93 -16.84 -2.13 1.00
N LEU A 94 -15.82 -1.39 1.41
CA LEU A 94 -14.78 -0.86 0.53
C LEU A 94 -13.49 -1.64 0.72
N LYS A 95 -12.77 -1.85 -0.37
CA LYS A 95 -11.42 -2.39 -0.36
C LYS A 95 -10.47 -1.43 0.35
N ASN A 96 -9.52 -1.99 1.11
CA ASN A 96 -8.34 -1.25 1.57
C ASN A 96 -7.20 -1.42 0.53
N PRO A 97 -6.89 -0.38 -0.28
CA PRO A 97 -5.79 -0.46 -1.24
C PRO A 97 -4.42 -0.23 -0.61
N ALA A 98 -4.35 0.25 0.65
CA ALA A 98 -3.11 0.54 1.38
C ALA A 98 -2.08 1.35 0.57
N ASN A 99 -2.51 2.41 -0.11
CA ASN A 99 -1.76 3.07 -1.18
C ASN A 99 -1.38 4.53 -0.93
N THR A 100 -1.82 5.15 0.17
CA THR A 100 -1.71 6.61 0.35
C THR A 100 -0.36 7.03 0.90
N ASN A 101 0.10 6.38 1.96
CA ASN A 101 1.35 6.74 2.63
C ASN A 101 2.02 5.52 3.28
N VAL A 102 3.24 5.70 3.79
CA VAL A 102 3.98 4.72 4.58
C VAL A 102 4.66 5.41 5.75
N GLN A 103 4.61 4.81 6.93
CA GLN A 103 5.27 5.31 8.14
C GLN A 103 6.10 4.24 8.81
N VAL A 104 7.27 4.66 9.30
CA VAL A 104 8.13 3.85 10.13
C VAL A 104 8.15 4.47 11.51
N TRP A 105 7.45 3.85 12.46
CA TRP A 105 7.29 4.37 13.82
C TRP A 105 7.05 3.24 14.81
N GLY A 106 7.57 3.40 16.03
CA GLY A 106 7.40 2.40 17.09
C GLY A 106 7.93 1.00 16.73
N GLY A 107 8.96 0.92 15.89
CA GLY A 107 9.50 -0.36 15.40
C GLY A 107 8.66 -1.04 14.32
N LYS A 108 7.60 -0.39 13.82
CA LYS A 108 6.67 -0.92 12.81
C LYS A 108 6.83 -0.16 11.50
N THR A 109 6.66 -0.85 10.37
CA THR A 109 6.48 -0.24 9.05
C THR A 109 5.03 -0.41 8.64
N LEU A 110 4.35 0.69 8.37
CA LEU A 110 2.89 0.75 8.21
C LEU A 110 2.54 1.37 6.86
N ALA A 111 1.86 0.65 5.98
CA ALA A 111 1.19 1.22 4.82
C ALA A 111 -0.18 1.76 5.23
N LEU A 112 -0.47 2.98 4.81
CA LEU A 112 -1.63 3.74 5.24
C LEU A 112 -2.60 3.96 4.08
N TRP A 113 -3.88 3.91 4.41
CA TRP A 113 -4.99 4.39 3.59
C TRP A 113 -6.01 5.03 4.54
N GLU A 114 -6.64 6.12 4.11
CA GLU A 114 -7.32 7.08 4.99
C GLU A 114 -8.53 6.49 5.73
N ALA A 115 -9.18 5.47 5.16
CA ALA A 115 -10.46 4.94 5.66
C ALA A 115 -10.38 3.48 6.14
N ALA A 116 -9.18 2.98 6.44
CA ALA A 116 -9.02 1.71 7.15
C ALA A 116 -7.84 1.73 8.12
N LEU A 117 -7.72 0.65 8.89
CA LEU A 117 -6.55 0.39 9.71
C LEU A 117 -5.29 0.26 8.85
N PRO A 118 -4.11 0.68 9.37
CA PRO A 118 -2.84 0.49 8.70
C PRO A 118 -2.53 -0.98 8.43
N CYS A 119 -1.83 -1.24 7.33
CA CYS A 119 -1.26 -2.54 7.01
C CYS A 119 0.18 -2.60 7.52
N ARG A 120 0.49 -3.53 8.42
CA ARG A 120 1.84 -3.77 8.91
C ARG A 120 2.67 -4.57 7.91
N LEU A 121 3.96 -4.23 7.84
CA LEU A 121 4.88 -4.74 6.83
C LEU A 121 6.23 -5.11 7.43
N ASP A 122 6.83 -6.15 6.89
CA ASP A 122 8.25 -6.47 7.09
C ASP A 122 9.12 -5.37 6.42
N PRO A 123 9.96 -4.62 7.16
CA PRO A 123 10.79 -3.56 6.59
C PRO A 123 11.87 -4.06 5.61
N ALA A 124 12.32 -5.31 5.77
CA ALA A 124 13.35 -5.94 4.97
C ALA A 124 12.80 -6.56 3.68
N THR A 125 11.56 -7.04 3.67
CA THR A 125 10.97 -7.75 2.51
C THR A 125 9.75 -7.04 1.90
N LEU A 126 9.24 -6.01 2.55
CA LEU A 126 7.96 -5.33 2.27
C LEU A 126 6.76 -6.31 2.27
N GLY A 127 6.90 -7.45 2.94
CA GLY A 127 5.83 -8.45 3.06
C GLY A 127 4.72 -7.96 3.97
N TYR A 128 3.46 -8.18 3.58
CA TYR A 128 2.28 -7.89 4.40
C TYR A 128 2.22 -8.84 5.61
N GLU A 129 2.04 -8.26 6.81
CA GLU A 129 2.01 -8.99 8.09
C GLU A 129 0.65 -8.96 8.78
N GLY A 130 -0.31 -8.18 8.26
CA GLY A 130 -1.63 -8.01 8.86
C GLY A 130 -2.04 -6.55 8.99
N VAL A 131 -3.20 -6.32 9.60
CA VAL A 131 -3.66 -4.98 10.00
C VAL A 131 -3.10 -4.63 11.38
N GLU A 132 -2.94 -3.34 11.64
CA GLU A 132 -2.47 -2.79 12.92
C GLU A 132 -3.60 -2.00 13.58
N ASP A 133 -3.99 -2.40 14.79
CA ASP A 133 -5.03 -1.74 15.59
C ASP A 133 -4.45 -1.00 16.82
N PHE A 134 -3.12 -1.02 16.98
CA PHE A 134 -2.40 -0.42 18.10
C PHE A 134 -2.90 -0.92 19.46
N ASP A 135 -2.98 -2.24 19.62
CA ASP A 135 -3.45 -2.89 20.85
C ASP A 135 -4.88 -2.45 21.24
N GLY A 136 -5.73 -2.30 20.21
CA GLY A 136 -7.12 -1.89 20.35
C GLY A 136 -7.35 -0.39 20.58
N VAL A 137 -6.30 0.45 20.51
CA VAL A 137 -6.45 1.91 20.55
C VAL A 137 -7.21 2.43 19.33
N CYS A 138 -7.00 1.83 18.16
CA CYS A 138 -7.80 2.09 16.97
C CYS A 138 -8.95 1.08 16.86
N LEU A 139 -10.18 1.59 16.84
CA LEU A 139 -11.37 0.77 16.59
C LEU A 139 -11.39 0.28 15.14
N ALA A 140 -12.01 -0.88 14.92
CA ALA A 140 -12.28 -1.37 13.57
C ALA A 140 -13.11 -0.34 12.78
N GLY A 141 -12.59 0.11 11.63
CA GLY A 141 -13.18 1.20 10.83
C GLY A 141 -12.73 2.61 11.23
N GLY A 142 -11.79 2.74 12.17
CA GLY A 142 -11.17 4.02 12.54
C GLY A 142 -10.29 4.57 11.41
N MET A 143 -10.43 5.87 11.13
CA MET A 143 -9.52 6.58 10.24
C MET A 143 -8.19 6.82 10.96
N THR A 144 -7.08 6.53 10.28
CA THR A 144 -5.76 6.84 10.82
C THR A 144 -5.34 8.23 10.34
N VAL A 145 -5.41 9.23 11.22
CA VAL A 145 -4.84 10.57 10.97
C VAL A 145 -3.54 10.68 11.74
N THR A 146 -2.43 10.80 11.04
CA THR A 146 -1.11 11.05 11.63
C THR A 146 -0.74 12.51 11.39
N THR A 147 -0.59 13.29 12.46
CA THR A 147 -0.09 14.67 12.44
C THR A 147 1.42 14.72 12.36
#